data_AF-A0AAV0BJ65-F1
#
_entry.id   AF-A0AAV0BJ65-F1
#
_cell.length_a   1.000
_cell.length_b   1.000
_cell.length_c   1.000
_cell.angle_alpha   90.00
_cell.angle_beta   90.00
_cell.angle_gamma   90.00
#
_symmetry.space_group_name_H-M   'P 1'
#
loop_
_entity.id
_entity.type
_entity.pdbx_description
1 polymer ?
#
loop_
_entity_poly.entity_id
_entity_poly.type
_entity_poly.pdbx_seq_one_letter_code
_entity_poly.pdbx_strand_id
1 'polypeptide(L)'
;HRDRFECHSNDADRSGISQPGTIVDKVIGDPFLYNLLFQSQASLNSTSYPTRYVVQKDETNHTVDDPQNIENSVCSASQRATESVGIATPTYYANLV
;
A
#
# COMPACT_ATOMS: atom_id res chain seq x y z
N HIS A 1 2.59 -12.75 -0.99
CA HIS A 1 3.47 -12.32 -2.11
C HIS A 1 4.91 -12.16 -1.60
N ARG A 2 5.90 -12.08 -2.49
CA ARG A 2 7.34 -12.00 -2.13
C ARG A 2 8.00 -10.68 -2.52
N ASP A 3 7.21 -9.72 -2.97
CA ASP A 3 7.72 -8.43 -3.44
C ASP A 3 8.19 -7.58 -2.26
N ARG A 4 9.26 -6.83 -2.48
CA ARG A 4 9.89 -5.94 -1.51
C ARG A 4 10.11 -4.59 -2.17
N PHE A 5 9.97 -3.51 -1.42
CA PHE A 5 10.39 -2.20 -1.90
C PHE A 5 11.83 -1.93 -1.45
N GLU A 6 12.69 -1.71 -2.45
CA GLU A 6 14.04 -1.23 -2.26
C GLU A 6 14.06 0.21 -2.77
N CYS A 7 14.38 1.17 -1.90
CA CYS A 7 14.51 2.57 -2.30
C CYS A 7 15.96 2.88 -2.67
N HIS A 8 16.15 3.70 -3.70
CA HIS A 8 17.45 4.29 -3.95
C HIS A 8 17.77 5.32 -2.85
N SER A 9 19.05 5.55 -2.55
CA SER A 9 19.52 6.37 -1.41
C SER A 9 18.95 7.79 -1.35
N ASN A 10 18.44 8.32 -2.46
CA ASN A 10 17.89 9.68 -2.55
C ASN A 10 16.41 9.77 -2.14
N ASP A 11 15.66 8.66 -2.25
CA ASP A 11 14.23 8.59 -1.94
C ASP A 11 13.97 7.81 -0.64
N ALA A 12 15.05 7.48 0.07
CA ALA A 12 15.03 6.74 1.31
C ALA A 12 14.63 7.64 2.49
N ASP A 13 13.86 7.08 3.42
CA ASP A 13 13.74 7.64 4.76
C ASP A 13 15.05 7.47 5.54
N ARG A 14 15.17 8.08 6.72
CA ARG A 14 16.35 8.02 7.62
C ARG A 14 16.84 6.60 7.90
N SER A 15 15.96 5.62 7.78
CA SER A 15 16.24 4.19 7.99
C SER A 15 16.69 3.45 6.72
N GLY A 16 16.80 4.12 5.57
CA GLY A 16 17.19 3.50 4.30
C GLY A 16 16.05 2.77 3.58
N ILE A 17 14.79 3.11 3.88
CA ILE A 17 13.58 2.40 3.40
C ILE A 17 12.68 3.37 2.64
N SER A 18 11.86 2.84 1.73
CA SER A 18 10.86 3.64 1.00
C SER A 18 9.93 4.38 1.96
N GLN A 19 9.65 5.63 1.62
CA GLN A 19 8.75 6.50 2.37
C GLN A 19 7.34 5.89 2.50
N PRO A 20 6.64 6.09 3.62
CA PRO A 20 5.23 5.74 3.72
C PRO A 20 4.41 6.50 2.67
N GLY A 21 3.41 5.85 2.10
CA GLY A 21 2.62 6.37 0.98
C GLY A 21 3.15 5.98 -0.40
N THR A 22 4.25 5.20 -0.50
CA THR A 22 4.80 4.78 -1.80
C THR A 22 3.83 3.82 -2.50
N ILE A 23 3.51 4.13 -3.76
CA ILE A 23 2.65 3.31 -4.63
C ILE A 23 3.41 2.93 -5.89
N VAL A 24 3.33 1.66 -6.27
CA VAL A 24 3.89 1.13 -7.52
C VAL A 24 2.79 0.39 -8.27
N ASP A 25 2.34 0.98 -9.37
CA ASP A 25 1.29 0.44 -10.25
C ASP A 25 1.89 -0.06 -11.59
N LYS A 26 2.83 0.70 -12.17
CA LYS A 26 3.26 0.51 -13.58
C LYS A 26 4.25 -0.63 -13.86
N VAL A 27 4.83 -1.28 -12.86
CA VAL A 27 6.07 -2.08 -13.06
C VAL A 27 5.91 -3.58 -12.72
N ILE A 28 4.99 -3.96 -11.83
CA ILE A 28 4.92 -5.33 -11.29
C ILE A 28 3.50 -5.92 -11.47
N GLY A 29 2.79 -5.42 -12.48
CA GLY A 29 1.36 -5.65 -12.66
C GLY A 29 0.99 -6.86 -13.51
N ASP A 30 -0.25 -7.35 -13.37
CA ASP A 30 -0.84 -8.29 -14.33
C ASP A 30 -1.28 -7.47 -15.55
N PRO A 31 -1.02 -7.92 -16.80
CA PRO A 31 -1.34 -7.12 -17.97
C PRO A 31 -2.85 -6.96 -18.22
N PHE A 32 -3.70 -7.77 -17.59
CA PHE A 32 -5.16 -7.77 -17.77
C PHE A 32 -5.91 -7.23 -16.57
N LEU A 33 -5.33 -7.31 -15.38
CA LEU A 33 -5.95 -6.86 -14.13
C LEU A 33 -5.21 -5.66 -13.57
N TYR A 34 -5.99 -4.67 -13.10
CA TYR A 34 -5.42 -3.55 -12.39
C TYR A 34 -4.94 -3.99 -11.00
N ASN A 35 -3.65 -3.83 -10.74
CA ASN A 35 -3.02 -4.18 -9.48
C ASN A 35 -1.92 -3.19 -9.10
N LEU A 36 -1.84 -2.91 -7.81
CA LEU A 36 -0.89 -1.96 -7.26
C LEU A 36 -0.23 -2.53 -6.01
N LEU A 37 1.03 -2.18 -5.81
CA LEU A 37 1.74 -2.38 -4.57
C LEU A 37 1.74 -1.07 -3.81
N PHE A 38 1.27 -1.11 -2.56
CA PHE A 38 1.16 0.07 -1.72
C PHE A 38 1.86 -0.16 -0.39
N GLN A 39 2.73 0.77 -0.01
CA GLN A 39 3.33 0.81 1.32
C GLN A 39 2.76 1.99 2.09
N SER A 40 1.73 1.74 2.89
CA SER A 40 1.03 2.77 3.67
C SER A 40 1.78 3.22 4.93
N GLN A 41 2.51 2.30 5.57
CA GLN A 41 3.18 2.54 6.86
C GLN A 41 4.70 2.61 6.73
N ALA A 42 5.33 3.33 7.66
CA ALA A 42 6.78 3.29 7.81
C ALA A 42 7.19 1.89 8.28
N SER A 43 8.21 1.33 7.65
CA SER A 43 8.74 0.03 8.07
C SER A 43 9.85 0.25 9.09
N LEU A 44 9.76 -0.45 10.22
CA LEU A 44 10.76 -0.35 11.30
C LEU A 44 12.06 -1.11 10.94
N ASN A 45 11.93 -2.17 10.14
CA ASN A 45 13.05 -3.03 9.75
C ASN A 45 13.56 -2.65 8.36
N SER A 46 14.82 -3.00 8.07
CA SER A 46 15.56 -2.72 6.81
C SER A 46 14.92 -3.27 5.52
N THR A 47 13.75 -3.88 5.58
CA THR A 47 12.97 -4.26 4.40
C THR A 47 11.51 -3.94 4.66
N SER A 48 10.89 -3.17 3.77
CA SER A 48 9.45 -2.98 3.76
C SER A 48 8.73 -4.08 2.98
N TYR A 49 7.58 -4.50 3.53
CA TYR A 49 6.65 -5.42 2.90
C TYR A 49 5.45 -4.61 2.40
N PRO A 50 5.43 -4.19 1.13
CA PRO A 50 4.27 -3.49 0.57
C PRO A 50 3.06 -4.43 0.54
N THR A 51 1.85 -3.90 0.56
CA THR A 51 0.62 -4.67 0.40
C THR A 51 0.20 -4.64 -1.07
N ARG A 52 -0.14 -5.81 -1.63
CA ARG A 52 -0.63 -5.92 -3.01
C ARG A 52 -2.15 -5.83 -3.02
N TYR A 53 -2.66 -4.84 -3.73
CA TYR A 53 -4.09 -4.68 -4.00
C TYR A 53 -4.37 -5.08 -5.45
N VAL A 54 -5.45 -5.84 -5.65
CA VAL A 54 -5.90 -6.30 -6.97
C VAL A 54 -7.36 -5.95 -7.09
N VAL A 55 -7.69 -5.13 -8.09
CA VAL A 55 -9.08 -4.78 -8.38
C VAL A 55 -9.65 -5.91 -9.22
N GLN A 56 -10.53 -6.71 -8.60
CA GLN A 56 -11.20 -7.82 -9.28
C GLN A 56 -12.40 -7.34 -10.10
N LYS A 57 -13.07 -6.30 -9.62
CA LYS A 57 -14.29 -5.77 -10.22
C LYS A 57 -14.40 -4.30 -9.89
N ASP A 58 -14.62 -3.49 -10.92
CA ASP A 58 -14.93 -2.08 -10.80
C ASP A 58 -16.18 -1.78 -11.64
N GLU A 59 -17.21 -1.25 -10.99
CA GLU A 59 -18.48 -0.82 -11.62
C GLU A 59 -18.59 0.71 -11.68
N THR A 60 -17.71 1.42 -10.99
CA THR A 60 -17.79 2.88 -10.81
C THR A 60 -16.94 3.63 -11.85
N ASN A 61 -16.23 2.90 -12.72
CA ASN A 61 -15.28 3.44 -13.70
C ASN A 61 -14.22 4.35 -13.04
N HIS A 62 -13.53 3.81 -12.04
CA HIS A 62 -12.47 4.51 -11.34
C HIS A 62 -11.27 4.78 -12.24
N THR A 63 -10.66 5.95 -12.08
CA THR A 63 -9.35 6.25 -12.65
C THR A 63 -8.28 5.55 -11.81
N VAL A 64 -7.09 5.34 -12.36
CA VAL A 64 -5.93 4.73 -11.68
C VAL A 64 -5.60 5.39 -10.33
N ASP A 65 -5.80 6.72 -10.22
CA ASP A 65 -5.50 7.48 -8.99
C ASP A 65 -6.58 7.33 -7.90
N ASP A 66 -7.81 6.95 -8.26
CA ASP A 66 -8.91 6.82 -7.30
C ASP A 66 -8.68 5.71 -6.26
N PRO A 67 -8.39 4.44 -6.66
CA PRO A 67 -8.15 3.38 -5.68
C PRO A 67 -6.91 3.66 -4.84
N GLN A 68 -5.91 4.36 -5.38
CA GLN A 68 -4.72 4.78 -4.64
C GLN A 68 -5.08 5.73 -3.49
N ASN A 69 -5.90 6.74 -3.78
CA ASN A 69 -6.36 7.70 -2.78
C ASN A 69 -7.30 7.06 -1.75
N ILE A 70 -8.21 6.18 -2.20
CA ILE A 70 -9.12 5.45 -1.32
C ILE A 70 -8.32 4.59 -0.34
N GLU A 71 -7.38 3.77 -0.83
CA GLU A 71 -6.58 2.90 0.03
C GLU A 71 -5.73 3.71 1.02
N ASN A 72 -5.14 4.82 0.58
CA ASN A 72 -4.39 5.69 1.50
C ASN A 72 -5.29 6.25 2.62
N SER A 73 -6.47 6.76 2.26
CA SER A 73 -7.44 7.25 3.25
C SER A 73 -7.89 6.13 4.21
N VAL A 74 -8.18 4.94 3.69
CA VAL A 74 -8.67 3.81 4.48
C VAL A 74 -7.60 3.29 5.44
N CYS A 75 -6.34 3.19 5.03
CA CYS A 75 -5.22 2.78 5.88
C CYS A 75 -4.94 3.77 7.03
N SER A 76 -5.22 5.06 6.82
CA SER A 76 -5.08 6.10 7.85
C SER A 76 -6.26 6.18 8.83
N ALA A 77 -7.40 5.55 8.52
CA ALA A 77 -8.64 5.66 9.29
C ALA A 77 -8.76 4.68 10.49
N SER A 78 -7.66 4.05 10.90
CA SER A 78 -7.66 3.11 12.04
C SER A 78 -7.94 3.83 13.36
N GLN A 79 -8.80 3.25 14.20
CA GLN A 79 -9.11 3.80 15.53
C GLN A 79 -8.17 3.27 16.61
N ARG A 80 -7.39 2.23 16.31
CA ARG A 80 -6.49 1.57 17.27
C ARG A 80 -5.11 2.22 17.34
N ALA A 81 -4.69 2.91 16.28
CA ALA A 81 -3.41 3.59 16.19
C ALA A 81 -3.60 4.92 15.46
N THR A 82 -2.85 5.94 15.87
CA THR A 82 -2.78 7.25 15.17
C THR A 82 -1.82 7.21 13.98
N GLU A 83 -1.35 6.02 13.61
CA GLU A 83 -0.44 5.78 12.50
C GLU A 83 -1.17 5.02 11.39
N SER A 84 -0.69 5.22 10.15
CA SER A 84 -1.20 4.48 9.00
C SER A 84 -0.90 2.99 9.16
N VAL A 85 -1.89 2.13 8.91
CA VAL A 85 -1.76 0.68 9.05
C VAL A 85 -1.32 0.08 7.71
N GLY A 86 -0.44 -0.93 7.75
CA GLY A 86 0.09 -1.63 6.56
C GLY A 86 -0.94 -2.28 5.62
N ILE A 87 -2.17 -2.48 6.07
CA ILE A 87 -3.30 -3.04 5.32
C ILE A 87 -4.53 -2.17 5.54
N ALA A 88 -5.51 -2.27 4.64
CA ALA A 88 -6.78 -1.57 4.79
C ALA A 88 -7.41 -1.83 6.17
N THR A 89 -7.80 -0.76 6.87
CA THR A 89 -8.47 -0.80 8.18
C THR A 89 -9.62 -1.82 8.28
N PRO A 90 -10.55 -1.94 7.32
CA PRO A 90 -11.60 -2.97 7.40
C PRO A 90 -11.04 -4.39 7.38
N THR A 91 -10.03 -4.67 6.56
CA THR A 91 -9.34 -5.98 6.53
C THR A 91 -8.61 -6.25 7.84
N TYR A 92 -7.99 -5.22 8.42
CA TYR A 92 -7.35 -5.32 9.73
C TYR A 92 -8.35 -5.68 10.83
N TYR A 93 -9.54 -5.05 10.83
CA TYR A 93 -10.59 -5.41 11.79
C TYR A 93 -11.19 -6.79 11.53
N ALA A 94 -11.39 -7.18 10.28
CA ALA A 94 -11.87 -8.52 9.95
C ALA A 94 -10.93 -9.62 10.47
N ASN A 95 -9.62 -9.35 10.55
CA ASN A 95 -8.65 -10.28 11.11
C ASN A 95 -8.61 -10.29 12.66
N LEU A 96 -9.19 -9.28 13.30
CA LEU A 96 -9.26 -9.18 14.77
C LEU A 96 -10.53 -9.81 15.36
N VAL A 97 -11.54 -10.04 14.52
CA VAL A 97 -12.82 -10.69 14.87
C VAL A 97 -12.68 -12.19 14.64
#